data_AF-A0A7Y2M1F5-F1
#
_entry.id   AF-A0A7Y2M1F5-F1
#
_cell.length_a   1.000
_cell.length_b   1.000
_cell.length_c   1.000
_cell.angle_alpha   90.00
_cell.angle_beta   90.00
_cell.angle_gamma   90.00
#
_symmetry.space_group_name_H-M   'P 1'
#
loop_
_entity.id
_entity.type
_entity.pdbx_description
1 polymer ?
#
loop_
_entity_poly.entity_id
_entity_poly.type
_entity_poly.pdbx_seq_one_letter_code
_entity_poly.pdbx_strand_id
1 'polypeptide(L)'
;MEQSGTRRGARDARTGRRRTALIASGAVVLALAIATPVLVARLAIAGQPAAAASPTATQAPTPAPTPTPTPTPLTEAQRLLKDSGDPNACAVTFAGEGIAMSVVRQTQGVLYRDLPLPRRDGFVFGGWYPTDADAAAYADATRINGADVVACADQQITLHAAWTTPDAFAAAGVQVPILMYHQFTVRPEGESGWLRGNFAYVGDVEAQMAYLEAQQFYLPTWDELEGFIDGRVALPKRSVVVTDDDADQTWFDLGAPIVASHHILSTSFMITAYRQDPPPNMYVQRRSHTHDMHKAGANGKGQMVNLSPDEIAADLSESARVLGVAQVIAYPFGHYDDRSKQGVAQAGFTMARTIDWGYVKPGTDKLALPVIRINYGTPLDEFIRDVG
;
A
#
# COMPACT_ATOMS: atom_id res chain seq x y z
N MET A 1 31.34 -58.92 28.31
CA MET A 1 32.34 -57.85 28.24
C MET A 1 31.61 -56.56 28.59
N GLU A 2 31.47 -56.13 29.86
CA GLU A 2 32.52 -55.86 30.87
C GLU A 2 33.63 -55.00 30.26
N GLN A 3 33.98 -53.78 30.68
CA GLN A 3 33.84 -53.01 31.93
C GLN A 3 33.74 -51.49 31.57
N SER A 4 32.92 -50.65 32.22
CA SER A 4 33.11 -49.94 33.51
C SER A 4 34.17 -48.82 33.50
N GLY A 5 33.76 -47.60 33.92
CA GLY A 5 34.65 -46.49 34.24
C GLY A 5 33.93 -45.18 34.57
N THR A 6 33.46 -45.05 35.82
CA THR A 6 32.72 -43.94 36.45
C THR A 6 33.63 -42.91 37.14
N ARG A 7 33.14 -41.67 37.32
CA ARG A 7 33.33 -40.69 38.45
C ARG A 7 32.65 -39.37 38.02
N ARG A 8 31.57 -38.79 38.58
CA ARG A 8 31.01 -38.54 39.94
C ARG A 8 31.75 -37.50 40.81
N GLY A 9 31.01 -36.46 41.21
CA GLY A 9 31.28 -35.43 42.23
C GLY A 9 30.83 -34.04 41.73
N ALA A 10 29.67 -33.44 42.00
CA ALA A 10 28.78 -33.30 43.17
C ALA A 10 29.32 -32.41 44.31
N ARG A 11 28.73 -31.21 44.46
CA ARG A 11 28.09 -30.62 45.68
C ARG A 11 28.18 -29.07 45.70
N ASP A 12 27.03 -28.41 45.78
CA ASP A 12 26.50 -27.64 46.94
C ASP A 12 27.14 -26.25 47.09
N ALA A 13 26.50 -25.16 47.47
CA ALA A 13 25.12 -24.76 47.74
C ALA A 13 25.20 -23.26 48.13
N ARG A 14 24.04 -22.66 48.41
CA ARG A 14 23.79 -21.53 49.35
C ARG A 14 23.47 -20.14 48.78
N THR A 15 22.16 -19.88 48.80
CA THR A 15 21.45 -18.85 49.58
C THR A 15 21.97 -17.40 49.59
N GLY A 16 21.09 -16.49 49.17
CA GLY A 16 21.11 -15.07 49.53
C GLY A 16 19.71 -14.45 49.50
N ARG A 17 19.06 -14.40 50.67
CA ARG A 17 17.79 -13.69 50.94
C ARG A 17 18.14 -12.40 51.68
N ARG A 18 17.66 -11.23 51.24
CA ARG A 18 17.47 -9.97 52.02
C ARG A 18 16.76 -8.95 51.11
N ARG A 19 15.48 -8.61 51.36
CA ARG A 19 14.93 -7.63 52.33
C ARG A 19 14.91 -6.18 51.81
N THR A 20 13.71 -5.75 51.42
CA THR A 20 12.99 -4.49 51.78
C THR A 20 13.76 -3.17 51.86
N ALA A 21 13.26 -2.15 51.16
CA ALA A 21 13.08 -0.79 51.70
C ALA A 21 11.95 -0.04 50.96
N LEU A 22 10.91 0.31 51.71
CA LEU A 22 9.95 1.38 51.45
C LEU A 22 10.66 2.73 51.61
N ILE A 23 10.36 3.72 50.77
CA ILE A 23 10.31 5.13 51.17
C ILE A 23 9.06 5.76 50.53
N ALA A 24 8.16 6.21 51.40
CA ALA A 24 7.08 7.13 51.14
C ALA A 24 7.54 8.57 51.44
N SER A 25 7.05 9.55 50.69
CA SER A 25 6.88 10.99 51.01
C SER A 25 6.27 11.62 49.74
N GLY A 26 5.11 12.26 49.68
CA GLY A 26 4.35 13.00 50.67
C GLY A 26 4.37 14.49 50.30
N ALA A 27 3.34 14.99 49.61
CA ALA A 27 2.91 16.40 49.68
C ALA A 27 1.52 16.57 49.04
N VAL A 28 0.53 16.72 49.91
CA VAL A 28 -0.82 17.23 49.65
C VAL A 28 -0.74 18.75 49.56
N VAL A 29 -1.36 19.36 48.56
CA VAL A 29 -1.82 20.76 48.64
C VAL A 29 -3.29 20.80 48.25
N LEU A 30 -4.09 21.13 49.26
CA LEU A 30 -5.52 21.38 49.23
C LEU A 30 -5.75 22.86 48.86
N ALA A 31 -6.67 23.13 47.93
CA ALA A 31 -7.32 24.43 47.85
C ALA A 31 -8.77 24.25 47.34
N LEU A 32 -9.72 24.31 48.29
CA LEU A 32 -11.13 24.55 48.03
C LEU A 32 -11.35 26.03 47.68
N ALA A 33 -12.22 26.30 46.72
CA ALA A 33 -13.01 27.52 46.69
C ALA A 33 -14.43 27.21 46.17
N ILE A 34 -15.40 27.27 47.08
CA ILE A 34 -16.84 27.24 46.82
C ILE A 34 -17.32 28.69 46.90
N ALA A 35 -18.09 29.16 45.92
CA ALA A 35 -18.96 30.33 46.07
C ALA A 35 -20.15 30.30 45.08
N THR A 36 -21.27 29.80 45.60
CA THR A 36 -22.70 30.08 45.37
C THR A 36 -23.18 31.03 44.24
N PRO A 37 -24.30 30.70 43.57
CA PRO A 37 -25.08 31.65 42.77
C PRO A 37 -26.03 32.50 43.64
N VAL A 38 -26.01 33.81 43.45
CA VAL A 38 -26.94 34.76 44.10
C VAL A 38 -28.19 34.90 43.22
N LEU A 39 -29.32 34.43 43.76
CA LEU A 39 -30.67 34.68 43.28
C LEU A 39 -31.18 36.00 43.89
N VAL A 40 -31.51 37.00 43.05
CA VAL A 40 -32.22 38.20 43.50
C VAL A 40 -33.61 38.23 42.87
N ALA A 41 -34.61 37.88 43.68
CA ALA A 41 -35.99 38.27 43.46
C ALA A 41 -36.23 39.65 44.10
N ARG A 42 -36.86 40.57 43.37
CA ARG A 42 -37.43 41.80 43.91
C ARG A 42 -38.84 41.97 43.37
N LEU A 43 -39.82 41.83 44.28
CA LEU A 43 -41.21 42.22 44.08
C LEU A 43 -41.39 43.74 44.25
N ALA A 44 -42.45 44.20 43.59
CA ALA A 44 -43.03 45.53 43.42
C ALA A 44 -43.07 46.50 44.61
N ILE A 45 -43.27 47.79 44.31
CA ILE A 45 -44.43 48.59 44.77
C ILE A 45 -44.63 49.78 43.80
N ALA A 46 -45.91 50.10 43.63
CA ALA A 46 -46.51 51.04 42.68
C ALA A 46 -46.24 52.53 42.95
N GLY A 47 -46.38 53.33 41.88
CA GLY A 47 -46.56 54.77 41.92
C GLY A 47 -47.11 55.28 40.58
N GLN A 48 -48.42 55.49 40.51
CA GLN A 48 -49.11 56.28 39.47
C GLN A 48 -48.85 57.78 39.72
N PRO A 49 -48.84 58.65 38.68
CA PRO A 49 -50.11 59.23 38.26
C PRO A 49 -50.26 59.65 36.78
N ALA A 50 -51.54 59.90 36.48
CA ALA A 50 -52.13 60.88 35.57
C ALA A 50 -52.23 60.59 34.07
N ALA A 51 -53.47 60.68 33.62
CA ALA A 51 -53.98 60.42 32.29
C ALA A 51 -53.57 61.46 31.25
N ALA A 52 -53.32 61.00 30.03
CA ALA A 52 -53.47 61.79 28.81
C ALA A 52 -53.91 60.87 27.66
N ALA A 53 -54.73 61.45 26.78
CA ALA A 53 -55.66 60.81 25.87
C ALA A 53 -55.04 59.84 24.84
N SER A 54 -55.83 58.83 24.47
CA SER A 54 -55.60 57.92 23.34
C SER A 54 -55.56 58.66 21.99
N PRO A 55 -54.64 58.27 21.10
CA PRO A 55 -54.90 58.29 19.67
C PRO A 55 -54.80 56.87 19.08
N THR A 56 -55.85 56.48 18.37
CA THR A 56 -55.93 55.58 17.22
C THR A 56 -54.92 54.43 17.11
N ALA A 57 -55.41 53.20 17.29
CA ALA A 57 -54.71 51.97 16.94
C ALA A 57 -54.30 51.96 15.46
N THR A 58 -53.00 52.01 15.20
CA THR A 58 -52.42 51.62 13.91
C THR A 58 -51.94 50.18 14.07
N GLN A 59 -52.44 49.27 13.24
CA GLN A 59 -51.96 47.87 13.22
C GLN A 59 -50.44 47.87 12.96
N ALA A 60 -49.67 47.26 13.86
CA ALA A 60 -48.28 46.93 13.59
C ALA A 60 -48.24 45.87 12.46
N PRO A 61 -47.35 46.02 11.46
CA PRO A 61 -47.20 45.00 10.43
C PRO A 61 -46.75 43.68 11.09
N THR A 62 -47.45 42.60 10.76
CA THR A 62 -47.08 41.23 11.14
C THR A 62 -45.62 40.99 10.74
N PRO A 63 -44.75 40.47 11.64
CA PRO A 63 -43.39 40.11 11.26
C PRO A 63 -43.46 39.09 10.12
N ALA A 64 -42.87 39.43 8.97
CA ALA A 64 -42.74 38.51 7.86
C ALA A 64 -42.01 37.23 8.36
N PRO A 65 -42.46 36.02 7.97
CA PRO A 65 -41.76 34.81 8.36
C PRO A 65 -40.32 34.90 7.86
N THR A 66 -39.36 34.75 8.78
CA THR A 66 -37.95 34.59 8.42
C THR A 66 -37.86 33.43 7.42
N PRO A 67 -37.27 33.62 6.23
CA PRO A 67 -37.16 32.53 5.27
C PRO A 67 -36.40 31.39 5.93
N THR A 68 -37.04 30.23 6.05
CA THR A 68 -36.35 29.00 6.47
C THR A 68 -35.18 28.79 5.50
N PRO A 69 -33.93 28.72 5.96
CA PRO A 69 -32.81 28.50 5.08
C PRO A 69 -33.03 27.18 4.33
N THR A 70 -33.09 27.25 3.00
CA THR A 70 -33.09 26.06 2.16
C THR A 70 -31.82 25.27 2.50
N PRO A 71 -31.92 23.99 2.90
CA PRO A 71 -30.74 23.21 3.25
C PRO A 71 -29.79 23.18 2.06
N THR A 72 -28.54 23.56 2.28
CA THR A 72 -27.49 23.47 1.26
C THR A 72 -27.42 22.02 0.78
N PRO A 73 -27.53 21.76 -0.54
CA PRO A 73 -27.39 20.40 -1.05
C PRO A 73 -26.04 19.82 -0.61
N LEU A 74 -26.06 18.55 -0.18
CA LEU A 74 -24.83 17.85 0.20
C LEU A 74 -23.85 17.81 -0.97
N THR A 75 -22.56 17.94 -0.69
CA THR A 75 -21.50 17.66 -1.69
C THR A 75 -21.51 16.18 -2.09
N GLU A 76 -20.84 15.82 -3.19
CA GLU A 76 -20.73 14.42 -3.61
C GLU A 76 -20.09 13.54 -2.53
N ALA A 77 -19.01 14.05 -1.89
CA ALA A 77 -18.35 13.39 -0.76
C ALA A 77 -19.30 13.20 0.43
N GLN A 78 -20.06 14.23 0.81
CA GLN A 78 -21.03 14.12 1.91
C GLN A 78 -22.15 13.13 1.61
N ARG A 79 -22.63 13.06 0.36
CA ARG A 79 -23.60 12.04 -0.07
C ARG A 79 -23.00 10.65 0.02
N LEU A 80 -21.80 10.44 -0.52
CA LEU A 80 -21.10 9.15 -0.47
C LEU A 80 -20.92 8.65 0.96
N LEU A 81 -20.48 9.51 1.88
CA LEU A 81 -20.30 9.16 3.29
C LEU A 81 -21.63 8.84 3.97
N LYS A 82 -22.66 9.67 3.74
CA LYS A 82 -24.01 9.45 4.27
C LYS A 82 -24.60 8.12 3.78
N ASP A 83 -24.46 7.83 2.50
CA ASP A 83 -25.00 6.61 1.87
C ASP A 83 -24.22 5.37 2.33
N SER A 84 -22.93 5.51 2.63
CA SER A 84 -22.11 4.41 3.14
C SER A 84 -22.46 4.02 4.58
N GLY A 85 -22.72 5.00 5.46
CA GLY A 85 -22.97 4.77 6.89
C GLY A 85 -21.80 4.11 7.66
N ASP A 86 -20.64 3.98 7.02
CA ASP A 86 -19.44 3.31 7.55
C ASP A 86 -18.53 4.37 8.21
N PRO A 87 -18.23 4.26 9.52
CA PRO A 87 -17.34 5.20 10.20
C PRO A 87 -15.90 5.16 9.69
N ASN A 88 -15.49 4.08 8.98
CA ASN A 88 -14.19 3.96 8.36
C ASN A 88 -14.19 4.36 6.88
N ALA A 89 -15.33 4.78 6.30
CA ALA A 89 -15.33 5.31 4.94
C ALA A 89 -14.48 6.57 4.87
N CYS A 90 -13.68 6.69 3.82
CA CYS A 90 -13.03 7.94 3.44
C CYS A 90 -13.47 8.34 2.03
N ALA A 91 -14.00 9.55 1.89
CA ALA A 91 -14.29 10.15 0.61
C ALA A 91 -13.05 10.89 0.11
N VAL A 92 -12.48 10.39 -0.98
CA VAL A 92 -11.33 10.96 -1.66
C VAL A 92 -11.79 11.79 -2.83
N THR A 93 -11.60 13.10 -2.74
CA THR A 93 -11.81 14.04 -3.84
C THR A 93 -10.50 14.33 -4.54
N PHE A 94 -10.58 14.76 -5.80
CA PHE A 94 -9.41 15.04 -6.62
C PHE A 94 -9.43 16.50 -7.09
N ALA A 95 -8.29 17.15 -7.02
CA ALA A 95 -8.10 18.53 -7.42
C ALA A 95 -6.88 18.67 -8.34
N GLY A 96 -6.83 19.77 -9.10
CA GLY A 96 -5.76 20.07 -10.04
C GLY A 96 -6.28 20.40 -11.43
N GLU A 97 -5.41 20.99 -12.24
CA GLU A 97 -5.76 21.41 -13.59
C GLU A 97 -6.07 20.20 -14.48
N GLY A 98 -7.23 20.22 -15.15
CA GLY A 98 -7.70 19.13 -16.00
C GLY A 98 -8.34 17.96 -15.25
N ILE A 99 -8.51 18.06 -13.93
CA ILE A 99 -9.17 17.03 -13.13
C ILE A 99 -10.68 17.27 -13.11
N ALA A 100 -11.42 16.32 -13.70
CA ALA A 100 -12.87 16.25 -13.67
C ALA A 100 -13.28 14.81 -13.30
N MET A 101 -13.10 14.46 -12.03
CA MET A 101 -13.29 13.10 -11.54
C MET A 101 -14.30 13.08 -10.40
N SER A 102 -15.08 12.00 -10.34
CA SER A 102 -15.98 11.73 -9.21
C SER A 102 -15.19 11.42 -7.95
N VAL A 103 -15.82 11.70 -6.81
CA VAL A 103 -15.32 11.25 -5.50
C VAL A 103 -15.21 9.72 -5.48
N VAL A 104 -14.13 9.21 -4.89
CA VAL A 104 -13.91 7.77 -4.72
C VAL A 104 -13.99 7.42 -3.24
N ARG A 105 -14.66 6.32 -2.92
CA ARG A 105 -14.66 5.78 -1.56
C ARG A 105 -13.42 4.92 -1.34
N GLN A 106 -12.67 5.25 -0.31
CA GLN A 106 -11.63 4.42 0.28
C GLN A 106 -12.03 4.01 1.71
N THR A 107 -11.22 3.19 2.35
CA THR A 107 -11.43 2.76 3.73
C THR A 107 -10.22 3.16 4.57
N GLN A 108 -10.47 3.84 5.68
CA GLN A 108 -9.46 4.27 6.64
C GLN A 108 -8.64 3.07 7.16
N GLY A 109 -7.32 3.22 7.23
CA GLY A 109 -6.43 2.21 7.80
C GLY A 109 -6.13 1.00 6.91
N VAL A 110 -6.55 1.02 5.64
CA VAL A 110 -6.10 0.05 4.62
C VAL A 110 -5.39 0.78 3.47
N LEU A 111 -4.71 0.04 2.60
CA LEU A 111 -4.06 0.64 1.43
C LEU A 111 -5.07 1.25 0.47
N TYR A 112 -4.70 2.36 -0.17
CA TYR A 112 -5.47 2.90 -1.29
C TYR A 112 -5.66 1.84 -2.38
N ARG A 113 -6.85 1.81 -2.98
CA ARG A 113 -7.16 0.93 -4.11
C ARG A 113 -7.71 1.73 -5.27
N ASP A 114 -7.36 1.32 -6.49
CA ASP A 114 -7.94 1.85 -7.72
C ASP A 114 -7.90 3.38 -7.81
N LEU A 115 -6.80 3.99 -7.32
CA LEU A 115 -6.59 5.42 -7.50
C LEU A 115 -6.48 5.73 -9.00
N PRO A 116 -7.24 6.72 -9.48
CA PRO A 116 -7.26 7.00 -10.90
C PRO A 116 -5.93 7.54 -11.41
N LEU A 117 -5.60 7.20 -12.66
CA LEU A 117 -4.45 7.75 -13.38
C LEU A 117 -4.98 8.65 -14.51
N PRO A 118 -5.25 9.95 -14.24
CA PRO A 118 -5.90 10.84 -15.18
C PRO A 118 -4.99 11.13 -16.39
N ARG A 119 -5.62 11.62 -17.47
CA ARG A 119 -4.91 12.03 -18.69
C ARG A 119 -5.17 13.51 -18.96
N ARG A 120 -4.14 14.18 -19.47
CA ARG A 120 -4.21 15.57 -19.91
C ARG A 120 -3.35 15.71 -21.16
N ASP A 121 -3.94 16.19 -22.24
CA ASP A 121 -3.26 16.31 -23.53
C ASP A 121 -1.99 17.16 -23.39
N GLY A 122 -0.86 16.65 -23.89
CA GLY A 122 0.43 17.32 -23.81
C GLY A 122 1.17 17.20 -22.47
N PHE A 123 0.66 16.40 -21.52
CA PHE A 123 1.28 16.22 -20.21
C PHE A 123 1.36 14.74 -19.79
N VAL A 124 2.27 14.47 -18.86
CA VAL A 124 2.45 13.18 -18.18
C VAL A 124 2.01 13.33 -16.73
N PHE A 125 1.21 12.40 -16.23
CA PHE A 125 0.69 12.46 -14.87
C PHE A 125 1.82 12.29 -13.85
N GLY A 126 1.99 13.25 -12.94
CA GLY A 126 3.08 13.32 -11.97
C GLY A 126 2.78 12.69 -10.61
N GLY A 127 1.57 12.16 -10.42
CA GLY A 127 1.12 11.54 -9.17
C GLY A 127 0.11 12.39 -8.39
N TRP A 128 -0.39 11.80 -7.32
CA TRP A 128 -1.30 12.42 -6.35
C TRP A 128 -0.54 12.88 -5.11
N TYR A 129 -0.93 14.02 -4.55
CA TYR A 129 -0.29 14.61 -3.37
C TYR A 129 -1.35 15.12 -2.39
N PRO A 130 -1.05 15.20 -1.08
CA PRO A 130 -2.01 15.67 -0.08
C PRO A 130 -2.28 17.18 -0.16
N THR A 131 -1.41 17.96 -0.81
CA THR A 131 -1.57 19.42 -0.95
C THR A 131 -1.17 19.91 -2.34
N ASP A 132 -1.70 21.06 -2.75
CA ASP A 132 -1.27 21.75 -3.98
C ASP A 132 0.22 22.12 -3.96
N ALA A 133 0.78 22.44 -2.79
CA ALA A 133 2.18 22.80 -2.64
C ALA A 133 3.10 21.61 -2.91
N ASP A 134 2.76 20.44 -2.37
CA ASP A 134 3.51 19.20 -2.60
C ASP A 134 3.41 18.75 -4.07
N ALA A 135 2.22 18.88 -4.68
CA ALA A 135 2.02 18.60 -6.10
C ALA A 135 2.86 19.53 -7.00
N ALA A 136 2.90 20.83 -6.70
CA ALA A 136 3.70 21.80 -7.44
C ALA A 136 5.21 21.57 -7.28
N ALA A 137 5.63 21.07 -6.12
CA ALA A 137 7.03 20.78 -5.81
C ALA A 137 7.51 19.41 -6.31
N TYR A 138 6.60 18.52 -6.74
CA TYR A 138 6.89 17.10 -6.97
C TYR A 138 7.58 16.46 -5.76
N ALA A 139 6.99 16.68 -4.58
CA ALA A 139 7.57 16.22 -3.33
C ALA A 139 7.43 14.69 -3.18
N ASP A 140 8.39 13.93 -3.72
CA ASP A 140 8.41 12.46 -3.75
C ASP A 140 8.04 11.82 -2.41
N ALA A 141 8.54 12.37 -1.29
CA ALA A 141 8.30 11.85 0.07
C ALA A 141 6.83 11.94 0.55
N THR A 142 5.98 12.68 -0.16
CA THR A 142 4.55 12.88 0.17
C THR A 142 3.62 12.39 -0.93
N ARG A 143 4.18 11.83 -2.01
CA ARG A 143 3.39 11.30 -3.12
C ARG A 143 2.56 10.11 -2.63
N ILE A 144 1.28 10.10 -2.99
CA ILE A 144 0.29 9.10 -2.55
C ILE A 144 -0.03 8.14 -3.69
N ASN A 145 -0.02 6.84 -3.42
CA ASN A 145 -0.49 5.79 -4.32
C ASN A 145 -1.07 4.57 -3.56
N GLY A 146 -1.22 3.44 -4.27
CA GLY A 146 -1.74 2.18 -3.71
C GLY A 146 -0.82 1.47 -2.71
N ALA A 147 0.37 1.98 -2.42
CA ALA A 147 1.24 1.51 -1.35
C ALA A 147 1.01 2.25 -0.02
N ASP A 148 0.27 3.37 -0.05
CA ASP A 148 0.01 4.18 1.14
C ASP A 148 -1.26 3.77 1.87
N VAL A 149 -1.22 3.87 3.20
CA VAL A 149 -2.38 3.66 4.05
C VAL A 149 -3.28 4.89 4.00
N VAL A 150 -4.57 4.66 3.73
CA VAL A 150 -5.59 5.71 3.71
C VAL A 150 -5.70 6.34 5.10
N ALA A 151 -5.45 7.65 5.16
CA ALA A 151 -5.60 8.46 6.35
C ALA A 151 -6.36 9.75 6.04
N CYS A 152 -7.58 9.87 6.56
CA CYS A 152 -8.47 10.96 6.25
C CYS A 152 -8.94 11.69 7.52
N ALA A 153 -8.97 13.02 7.45
CA ALA A 153 -9.55 13.84 8.51
C ALA A 153 -11.06 14.00 8.24
N ASP A 154 -11.90 13.78 9.25
CA ASP A 154 -13.36 13.89 9.12
C ASP A 154 -13.93 13.06 7.93
N GLN A 155 -13.36 11.87 7.73
CA GLN A 155 -13.71 10.94 6.64
C GLN A 155 -13.51 11.51 5.23
N GLN A 156 -12.70 12.55 5.06
CA GLN A 156 -12.44 13.18 3.77
C GLN A 156 -10.96 13.47 3.55
N ILE A 157 -10.54 13.45 2.29
CA ILE A 157 -9.23 13.94 1.85
C ILE A 157 -9.35 14.44 0.41
N THR A 158 -8.62 15.49 0.07
CA THR A 158 -8.43 15.90 -1.33
C THR A 158 -7.02 15.53 -1.75
N LEU A 159 -6.91 14.85 -2.89
CA LEU A 159 -5.65 14.56 -3.55
C LEU A 159 -5.45 15.51 -4.73
N HIS A 160 -4.26 16.09 -4.82
CA HIS A 160 -3.90 17.12 -5.77
C HIS A 160 -2.99 16.54 -6.86
N ALA A 161 -3.36 16.74 -8.13
CA ALA A 161 -2.62 16.22 -9.27
C ALA A 161 -1.38 17.06 -9.57
N ALA A 162 -0.24 16.40 -9.77
CA ALA A 162 0.92 16.99 -10.44
C ALA A 162 0.96 16.59 -11.93
N TRP A 163 1.58 17.42 -12.77
CA TRP A 163 1.64 17.21 -14.23
C TRP A 163 2.97 17.66 -14.81
N THR A 164 3.78 16.74 -15.31
CA THR A 164 5.06 17.08 -15.96
C THR A 164 4.95 17.11 -17.48
N THR A 165 5.93 17.70 -18.17
CA THR A 165 5.98 17.68 -19.63
C THR A 165 6.61 16.37 -20.13
N PRO A 166 6.27 15.92 -21.36
CA PRO A 166 6.92 14.76 -21.97
C PRO A 166 8.45 14.89 -22.05
N ASP A 167 8.97 16.10 -22.31
CA ASP A 167 10.41 16.36 -22.37
C ASP A 167 11.09 16.19 -21.01
N ALA A 168 10.48 16.72 -19.94
CA ALA A 168 11.00 16.58 -18.58
C ALA A 168 10.92 15.12 -18.10
N PHE A 169 9.83 14.42 -18.44
CA PHE A 169 9.69 12.98 -18.20
C PHE A 169 10.80 12.18 -18.89
N ALA A 170 11.06 12.41 -20.18
CA ALA A 170 12.12 11.74 -20.91
C ALA A 170 13.51 12.07 -20.35
N ALA A 171 13.77 13.34 -20.02
CA ALA A 171 15.04 13.80 -19.48
C ALA A 171 15.35 13.27 -18.06
N ALA A 172 14.32 12.91 -17.29
CA ALA A 172 14.50 12.35 -15.94
C ALA A 172 15.22 11.00 -15.96
N GLY A 173 15.14 10.25 -17.07
CA GLY A 173 15.90 9.01 -17.27
C GLY A 173 15.59 7.92 -16.24
N VAL A 174 14.37 7.92 -15.69
CA VAL A 174 13.95 6.98 -14.63
C VAL A 174 13.98 5.54 -15.16
N GLN A 175 14.44 4.64 -14.30
CA GLN A 175 14.47 3.20 -14.52
C GLN A 175 13.94 2.53 -13.25
N VAL A 176 13.11 1.50 -13.40
CA VAL A 176 12.46 0.83 -12.27
C VAL A 176 12.96 -0.61 -12.18
N PRO A 177 13.72 -0.98 -11.13
CA PRO A 177 14.01 -2.38 -10.83
C PRO A 177 12.76 -3.13 -10.37
N ILE A 178 12.60 -4.36 -10.87
CA ILE A 178 11.67 -5.35 -10.32
C ILE A 178 12.52 -6.42 -9.62
N LEU A 179 12.47 -6.46 -8.30
CA LEU A 179 13.22 -7.43 -7.50
C LEU A 179 12.48 -8.77 -7.49
N MET A 180 13.19 -9.85 -7.80
CA MET A 180 12.64 -11.20 -7.89
C MET A 180 13.26 -12.11 -6.83
N TYR A 181 12.49 -12.39 -5.77
CA TYR A 181 12.78 -13.39 -4.75
C TYR A 181 12.05 -14.71 -5.08
N HIS A 182 12.41 -15.82 -4.43
CA HIS A 182 11.69 -17.10 -4.56
C HIS A 182 11.42 -17.70 -3.18
N GLN A 183 12.44 -18.31 -2.56
CA GLN A 183 12.32 -19.00 -1.28
C GLN A 183 13.12 -18.27 -0.19
N PHE A 184 12.82 -18.53 1.08
CA PHE A 184 13.42 -17.83 2.21
C PHE A 184 13.98 -18.84 3.23
N THR A 185 15.09 -18.49 3.89
CA THR A 185 15.71 -19.35 4.90
C THR A 185 16.19 -18.55 6.11
N VAL A 186 16.09 -19.18 7.28
CA VAL A 186 16.65 -18.68 8.54
C VAL A 186 18.12 -19.07 8.74
N ARG A 187 18.69 -19.87 7.83
CA ARG A 187 20.09 -20.32 7.90
C ARG A 187 21.02 -19.28 7.28
N PRO A 188 21.87 -18.59 8.05
CA PRO A 188 22.82 -17.62 7.49
C PRO A 188 23.82 -18.28 6.54
N GLU A 189 24.18 -19.54 6.78
CA GLU A 189 25.01 -20.36 5.90
C GLU A 189 24.25 -20.91 4.69
N GLY A 190 22.96 -20.60 4.52
CA GLY A 190 22.13 -20.96 3.37
C GLY A 190 21.68 -22.42 3.31
N GLU A 191 20.76 -22.70 2.39
CA GLU A 191 20.31 -24.06 2.12
C GLU A 191 21.40 -24.91 1.41
N SER A 192 21.33 -26.24 1.58
CA SER A 192 22.20 -27.18 0.86
C SER A 192 21.57 -27.61 -0.47
N GLY A 193 22.40 -27.95 -1.45
CA GLY A 193 21.96 -28.53 -2.72
C GLY A 193 21.86 -27.50 -3.86
N TRP A 194 21.43 -27.99 -5.02
CA TRP A 194 21.46 -27.23 -6.28
C TRP A 194 20.47 -26.04 -6.31
N LEU A 195 19.44 -26.06 -5.45
CA LEU A 195 18.47 -24.97 -5.30
C LEU A 195 18.92 -23.86 -4.35
N ARG A 196 20.11 -23.95 -3.75
CA ARG A 196 20.61 -22.95 -2.79
C ARG A 196 20.45 -21.51 -3.29
N GLY A 197 20.75 -21.26 -4.56
CA GLY A 197 20.65 -19.92 -5.16
C GLY A 197 19.24 -19.34 -5.20
N ASN A 198 18.18 -20.14 -4.99
CA ASN A 198 16.79 -19.68 -4.95
C ASN A 198 16.35 -19.17 -3.58
N PHE A 199 17.16 -19.40 -2.54
CA PHE A 199 16.83 -18.95 -1.19
C PHE A 199 17.40 -17.56 -0.92
N ALA A 200 16.66 -16.70 -0.24
CA ALA A 200 17.19 -15.49 0.39
C ALA A 200 17.32 -15.72 1.89
N TYR A 201 18.45 -15.34 2.48
CA TYR A 201 18.60 -15.37 3.94
C TYR A 201 17.80 -14.20 4.54
N VAL A 202 16.94 -14.50 5.51
CA VAL A 202 16.03 -13.49 6.09
C VAL A 202 16.75 -12.29 6.71
N GLY A 203 17.98 -12.46 7.20
CA GLY A 203 18.76 -11.33 7.71
C GLY A 203 19.21 -10.35 6.61
N ASP A 204 19.47 -10.85 5.40
CA ASP A 204 19.77 -9.99 4.25
C ASP A 204 18.49 -9.32 3.74
N VAL A 205 17.37 -10.06 3.69
CA VAL A 205 16.07 -9.52 3.29
C VAL A 205 15.62 -8.40 4.22
N GLU A 206 15.77 -8.57 5.54
CA GLU A 206 15.51 -7.52 6.53
C GLU A 206 16.36 -6.26 6.24
N ALA A 207 17.66 -6.42 6.03
CA ALA A 207 18.54 -5.29 5.73
C ALA A 207 18.19 -4.58 4.41
N GLN A 208 17.76 -5.35 3.40
CA GLN A 208 17.31 -4.85 2.11
C GLN A 208 16.00 -4.04 2.26
N MET A 209 14.99 -4.58 2.93
CA MET A 209 13.71 -3.87 3.15
C MET A 209 13.89 -2.64 4.05
N ALA A 210 14.71 -2.73 5.09
CA ALA A 210 15.08 -1.60 5.94
C ALA A 210 15.77 -0.47 5.15
N TYR A 211 16.62 -0.82 4.17
CA TYR A 211 17.23 0.18 3.29
C TYR A 211 16.18 0.87 2.41
N LEU A 212 15.26 0.11 1.80
CA LEU A 212 14.19 0.68 0.97
C LEU A 212 13.30 1.64 1.76
N GLU A 213 12.91 1.26 2.98
CA GLU A 213 12.14 2.11 3.90
C GLU A 213 12.94 3.37 4.30
N ALA A 214 14.18 3.21 4.77
CA ALA A 214 15.01 4.32 5.22
C ALA A 214 15.34 5.34 4.12
N GLN A 215 15.42 4.88 2.87
CA GLN A 215 15.63 5.74 1.70
C GLN A 215 14.32 6.23 1.06
N GLN A 216 13.17 5.88 1.64
CA GLN A 216 11.84 6.26 1.19
C GLN A 216 11.60 5.95 -0.29
N PHE A 217 11.92 4.71 -0.70
CA PHE A 217 11.63 4.26 -2.06
C PHE A 217 10.13 4.34 -2.35
N TYR A 218 9.80 4.84 -3.54
CA TYR A 218 8.46 4.79 -4.08
C TYR A 218 8.13 3.36 -4.53
N LEU A 219 6.95 2.89 -4.19
CA LEU A 219 6.51 1.53 -4.48
C LEU A 219 5.37 1.60 -5.50
N PRO A 220 5.67 1.72 -6.81
CA PRO A 220 4.65 1.91 -7.83
C PRO A 220 3.68 0.73 -7.86
N THR A 221 2.40 1.02 -8.08
CA THR A 221 1.44 -0.04 -8.41
C THR A 221 1.72 -0.57 -9.81
N TRP A 222 1.20 -1.75 -10.13
CA TRP A 222 1.28 -2.29 -11.49
C TRP A 222 0.62 -1.38 -12.54
N ASP A 223 -0.47 -0.68 -12.19
CA ASP A 223 -1.11 0.28 -13.10
C ASP A 223 -0.24 1.52 -13.35
N GLU A 224 0.48 1.98 -12.32
CA GLU A 224 1.46 3.05 -12.48
C GLU A 224 2.67 2.61 -13.30
N LEU A 225 3.16 1.38 -13.10
CA LEU A 225 4.25 0.83 -13.90
C LEU A 225 3.85 0.69 -15.38
N GLU A 226 2.64 0.19 -15.67
CA GLU A 226 2.09 0.15 -17.03
C GLU A 226 1.95 1.57 -17.60
N GLY A 227 1.43 2.52 -16.81
CA GLY A 227 1.35 3.92 -17.20
C GLY A 227 2.72 4.55 -17.47
N PHE A 228 3.75 4.17 -16.71
CA PHE A 228 5.12 4.63 -16.89
C PHE A 228 5.74 4.08 -18.17
N ILE A 229 5.56 2.79 -18.45
CA ILE A 229 6.01 2.17 -19.70
C ILE A 229 5.38 2.87 -20.90
N ASP A 230 4.09 3.20 -20.82
CA ASP A 230 3.35 3.89 -21.87
C ASP A 230 3.67 5.41 -21.96
N GLY A 231 4.53 5.95 -21.09
CA GLY A 231 4.86 7.38 -21.04
C GLY A 231 3.74 8.28 -20.52
N ARG A 232 2.75 7.71 -19.80
CA ARG A 232 1.57 8.39 -19.27
C ARG A 232 1.70 8.79 -17.81
N VAL A 233 2.55 8.11 -17.05
CA VAL A 233 2.80 8.35 -15.62
C VAL A 233 4.30 8.56 -15.40
N ALA A 234 4.67 9.64 -14.72
CA ALA A 234 6.03 9.83 -14.23
C ALA A 234 6.18 9.12 -12.89
N LEU A 235 7.32 8.48 -12.67
CA LEU A 235 7.67 7.83 -11.40
C LEU A 235 8.86 8.54 -10.75
N PRO A 236 8.96 8.57 -9.41
CA PRO A 236 10.15 9.03 -8.71
C PRO A 236 11.39 8.24 -9.12
N LYS A 237 12.57 8.85 -9.05
CA LYS A 237 13.83 8.17 -9.43
C LYS A 237 14.09 6.92 -8.60
N ARG A 238 13.81 6.99 -7.29
CA ARG A 238 13.92 5.86 -6.37
C ARG A 238 12.59 5.12 -6.32
N SER A 239 12.28 4.38 -7.38
CA SER A 239 11.10 3.51 -7.43
C SER A 239 11.52 2.05 -7.51
N VAL A 240 10.83 1.15 -6.83
CA VAL A 240 11.13 -0.30 -6.85
C VAL A 240 9.86 -1.14 -6.74
N VAL A 241 9.81 -2.23 -7.49
CA VAL A 241 8.77 -3.26 -7.34
C VAL A 241 9.38 -4.48 -6.66
N VAL A 242 8.82 -4.93 -5.54
CA VAL A 242 9.27 -6.12 -4.81
C VAL A 242 8.36 -7.30 -5.15
N THR A 243 8.94 -8.44 -5.54
CA THR A 243 8.18 -9.63 -5.91
C THR A 243 8.77 -10.91 -5.34
N ASP A 244 7.92 -11.86 -4.99
CA ASP A 244 8.29 -13.28 -4.85
C ASP A 244 7.60 -14.11 -5.92
N ASP A 245 8.27 -15.20 -6.29
CA ASP A 245 7.73 -16.22 -7.19
C ASP A 245 7.36 -17.48 -6.43
N ASP A 246 6.50 -18.29 -7.05
CA ASP A 246 6.00 -19.59 -6.58
C ASP A 246 5.05 -19.53 -5.38
N ALA A 247 5.02 -18.42 -4.63
CA ALA A 247 4.27 -18.30 -3.39
C ALA A 247 4.60 -19.47 -2.42
N ASP A 248 5.88 -19.82 -2.34
CA ASP A 248 6.39 -20.89 -1.49
C ASP A 248 6.00 -20.64 -0.02
N GLN A 249 5.84 -21.69 0.79
CA GLN A 249 5.46 -21.53 2.20
C GLN A 249 6.46 -20.63 2.96
N THR A 250 7.73 -20.66 2.59
CA THR A 250 8.76 -19.80 3.20
C THR A 250 8.52 -18.31 2.95
N TRP A 251 7.86 -17.91 1.85
CA TRP A 251 7.42 -16.52 1.69
C TRP A 251 6.41 -16.15 2.78
N PHE A 252 5.37 -16.96 2.98
CA PHE A 252 4.33 -16.69 3.98
C PHE A 252 4.88 -16.67 5.41
N ASP A 253 5.78 -17.62 5.72
CA ASP A 253 6.29 -17.79 7.08
C ASP A 253 7.40 -16.79 7.42
N LEU A 254 8.21 -16.37 6.44
CA LEU A 254 9.46 -15.63 6.68
C LEU A 254 9.55 -14.29 5.93
N GLY A 255 9.20 -14.24 4.64
CA GLY A 255 9.34 -13.03 3.83
C GLY A 255 8.22 -12.01 4.02
N ALA A 256 6.97 -12.46 3.96
CA ALA A 256 5.77 -11.64 4.08
C ALA A 256 5.70 -10.85 5.41
N PRO A 257 6.12 -11.39 6.58
CA PRO A 257 6.22 -10.61 7.81
C PRO A 257 7.23 -9.46 7.73
N ILE A 258 8.38 -9.64 7.07
CA ILE A 258 9.43 -8.61 6.92
C ILE A 258 8.95 -7.46 6.04
N VAL A 259 8.37 -7.76 4.87
CA VAL A 259 7.85 -6.69 4.01
C VAL A 259 6.72 -5.91 4.70
N ALA A 260 5.92 -6.57 5.54
CA ALA A 260 4.88 -5.91 6.32
C ALA A 260 5.45 -5.00 7.42
N SER A 261 6.51 -5.40 8.13
CA SER A 261 7.13 -4.56 9.17
C SER A 261 7.78 -3.30 8.62
N HIS A 262 8.22 -3.33 7.35
CA HIS A 262 8.79 -2.19 6.64
C HIS A 262 7.78 -1.48 5.71
N HIS A 263 6.50 -1.87 5.74
CA HIS A 263 5.44 -1.29 4.92
C HIS A 263 5.71 -1.34 3.40
N ILE A 264 6.39 -2.40 2.94
CA ILE A 264 6.79 -2.58 1.54
C ILE A 264 5.71 -3.30 0.75
N LEU A 265 4.99 -2.57 -0.10
CA LEU A 265 4.11 -3.14 -1.10
C LEU A 265 4.87 -4.14 -2.00
N SER A 266 4.40 -5.38 -2.00
CA SER A 266 5.03 -6.51 -2.68
C SER A 266 4.02 -7.31 -3.48
N THR A 267 4.48 -8.10 -4.45
CA THR A 267 3.64 -9.03 -5.24
C THR A 267 4.14 -10.46 -5.14
N SER A 268 3.28 -11.36 -4.69
CA SER A 268 3.50 -12.80 -4.74
C SER A 268 2.86 -13.39 -5.99
N PHE A 269 3.68 -13.98 -6.86
CA PHE A 269 3.23 -14.68 -8.04
C PHE A 269 2.85 -16.12 -7.70
N MET A 270 1.54 -16.37 -7.66
CA MET A 270 0.93 -17.60 -7.16
C MET A 270 0.78 -18.64 -8.27
N ILE A 271 1.23 -19.88 -8.01
CA ILE A 271 0.83 -21.05 -8.82
C ILE A 271 -0.52 -21.54 -8.27
N THR A 272 -1.62 -21.16 -8.92
CA THR A 272 -2.95 -21.23 -8.28
C THR A 272 -3.52 -22.65 -8.15
N ALA A 273 -2.96 -23.64 -8.86
CA ALA A 273 -3.27 -25.06 -8.63
C ALA A 273 -2.66 -25.59 -7.32
N TYR A 274 -1.58 -24.97 -6.82
CA TYR A 274 -0.91 -25.41 -5.59
C TYR A 274 -1.29 -24.58 -4.37
N ARG A 275 -1.53 -23.27 -4.54
CA ARG A 275 -1.89 -22.39 -3.43
C ARG A 275 -2.94 -21.35 -3.81
N GLN A 276 -3.92 -21.16 -2.93
CA GLN A 276 -5.01 -20.17 -3.10
C GLN A 276 -5.27 -19.34 -1.84
N ASP A 277 -4.38 -19.40 -0.84
CA ASP A 277 -4.49 -18.65 0.42
C ASP A 277 -4.71 -17.15 0.16
N PRO A 278 -5.48 -16.46 1.02
CA PRO A 278 -5.61 -15.01 0.94
C PRO A 278 -4.24 -14.33 1.13
N PRO A 279 -4.11 -13.03 0.79
CA PRO A 279 -2.93 -12.26 1.11
C PRO A 279 -2.52 -12.43 2.59
N PRO A 280 -1.22 -12.71 2.89
CA PRO A 280 -0.75 -12.88 4.28
C PRO A 280 -0.86 -11.60 5.11
N ASN A 281 -0.87 -10.44 4.46
CA ASN A 281 -1.09 -9.12 5.04
C ASN A 281 -1.51 -8.13 3.95
N MET A 282 -1.75 -6.86 4.31
CA MET A 282 -2.24 -5.83 3.38
C MET A 282 -1.21 -5.38 2.32
N TYR A 283 0.08 -5.57 2.56
CA TYR A 283 1.16 -5.16 1.67
C TYR A 283 1.48 -6.19 0.59
N VAL A 284 0.98 -7.42 0.69
CA VAL A 284 1.23 -8.48 -0.28
C VAL A 284 0.06 -8.61 -1.26
N GLN A 285 0.30 -8.23 -2.50
CA GLN A 285 -0.62 -8.49 -3.61
C GLN A 285 -0.41 -9.91 -4.15
N ARG A 286 -1.48 -10.56 -4.63
CA ARG A 286 -1.38 -11.85 -5.32
C ARG A 286 -1.54 -11.64 -6.82
N ARG A 287 -0.62 -12.16 -7.62
CA ARG A 287 -0.66 -12.15 -9.09
C ARG A 287 -0.32 -13.54 -9.64
N SER A 288 -0.44 -13.73 -10.95
CA SER A 288 -0.43 -15.07 -11.52
C SER A 288 0.99 -15.56 -11.82
N HIS A 289 1.35 -16.73 -11.28
CA HIS A 289 2.41 -17.58 -11.81
C HIS A 289 1.83 -18.76 -12.59
N THR A 290 0.75 -18.52 -13.33
CA THR A 290 -0.10 -19.54 -13.98
C THR A 290 -0.97 -20.35 -13.01
N HIS A 291 -1.92 -21.11 -13.54
CA HIS A 291 -2.69 -22.07 -12.75
C HIS A 291 -1.88 -23.34 -12.51
N ASP A 292 -1.53 -24.07 -13.57
CA ASP A 292 -0.87 -25.37 -13.50
C ASP A 292 0.23 -25.55 -14.57
N MET A 293 0.85 -24.46 -15.05
CA MET A 293 1.93 -24.52 -16.06
C MET A 293 3.35 -24.51 -15.46
N HIS A 294 3.49 -24.45 -14.13
CA HIS A 294 4.79 -24.48 -13.46
C HIS A 294 5.38 -25.89 -13.34
N LYS A 295 5.65 -26.51 -14.50
CA LYS A 295 6.26 -27.83 -14.64
C LYS A 295 7.10 -27.94 -15.91
N ALA A 296 7.92 -28.98 -15.99
CA ALA A 296 8.69 -29.26 -17.19
C ALA A 296 7.77 -29.67 -18.36
N GLY A 297 8.05 -29.15 -19.54
CA GLY A 297 7.43 -29.53 -20.80
C GLY A 297 8.26 -30.53 -21.59
N ALA A 298 7.68 -31.08 -22.66
CA ALA A 298 8.27 -32.14 -23.47
C ALA A 298 9.60 -31.74 -24.15
N ASN A 299 9.80 -30.45 -24.42
CA ASN A 299 11.02 -29.91 -25.02
C ASN A 299 12.16 -29.64 -24.01
N GLY A 300 12.01 -30.03 -22.74
CA GLY A 300 12.98 -29.78 -21.68
C GLY A 300 12.98 -28.34 -21.11
N LYS A 301 12.07 -27.47 -21.57
CA LYS A 301 11.80 -26.14 -20.99
C LYS A 301 10.55 -26.18 -20.11
N GLY A 302 10.07 -25.01 -19.66
CA GLY A 302 8.80 -24.88 -18.95
C GLY A 302 7.61 -25.29 -19.82
N GLN A 303 6.55 -25.80 -19.22
CA GLN A 303 5.40 -26.34 -19.96
C GLN A 303 4.74 -25.29 -20.85
N MET A 304 4.64 -24.03 -20.39
CA MET A 304 3.97 -22.96 -21.13
C MET A 304 4.45 -22.83 -22.59
N VAL A 305 5.75 -22.91 -22.87
CA VAL A 305 6.31 -22.83 -24.24
C VAL A 305 6.13 -24.12 -25.07
N ASN A 306 5.39 -25.10 -24.56
CA ASN A 306 5.01 -26.32 -25.27
C ASN A 306 3.54 -26.29 -25.71
N LEU A 307 2.78 -25.30 -25.26
CA LEU A 307 1.34 -25.21 -25.47
C LEU A 307 0.99 -24.24 -26.60
N SER A 308 -0.24 -24.36 -27.10
CA SER A 308 -0.85 -23.37 -27.98
C SER A 308 -1.28 -22.12 -27.20
N PRO A 309 -1.44 -20.96 -27.88
CA PRO A 309 -1.97 -19.75 -27.24
C PRO A 309 -3.31 -19.98 -26.52
N ASP A 310 -4.22 -20.78 -27.09
CA ASP A 310 -5.55 -21.03 -26.50
C ASP A 310 -5.45 -21.88 -25.21
N GLU A 311 -4.56 -22.87 -25.16
CA GLU A 311 -4.30 -23.65 -23.94
C GLU A 311 -3.68 -22.78 -22.84
N ILE A 312 -2.74 -21.91 -23.22
CA ILE A 312 -2.13 -20.94 -22.31
C ILE A 312 -3.18 -19.98 -21.77
N ALA A 313 -4.03 -19.45 -22.65
CA ALA A 313 -5.07 -18.50 -22.27
C ALA A 313 -6.10 -19.15 -21.34
N ALA A 314 -6.45 -20.43 -21.55
CA ALA A 314 -7.36 -21.16 -20.69
C ALA A 314 -6.80 -21.33 -19.26
N ASP A 315 -5.53 -21.73 -19.13
CA ASP A 315 -4.85 -21.85 -17.82
C ASP A 315 -4.76 -20.49 -17.12
N LEU A 316 -4.36 -19.45 -17.84
CA LEU A 316 -4.27 -18.09 -17.29
C LEU A 316 -5.63 -17.53 -16.89
N SER A 317 -6.69 -17.82 -17.65
CA SER A 317 -8.07 -17.42 -17.29
C SER A 317 -8.51 -18.07 -15.98
N GLU A 318 -8.14 -19.33 -15.76
CA GLU A 318 -8.41 -20.00 -14.49
C GLU A 318 -7.61 -19.37 -13.35
N SER A 319 -6.33 -19.03 -13.58
CA SER A 319 -5.53 -18.33 -12.59
C SER A 319 -6.12 -16.95 -12.22
N ALA A 320 -6.62 -16.20 -13.21
CA ALA A 320 -7.28 -14.91 -12.99
C ALA A 320 -8.59 -15.06 -12.22
N ARG A 321 -9.37 -16.12 -12.50
CA ARG A 321 -10.60 -16.44 -11.78
C ARG A 321 -10.34 -16.70 -10.29
N VAL A 322 -9.28 -17.45 -9.97
CA VAL A 322 -8.88 -17.73 -8.58
C VAL A 322 -8.39 -16.47 -7.88
N LEU A 323 -7.60 -15.65 -8.56
CA LEU A 323 -7.00 -14.44 -7.99
C LEU A 323 -7.97 -13.25 -7.92
N GLY A 324 -9.01 -13.26 -8.75
CA GLY A 324 -9.94 -12.14 -8.94
C GLY A 324 -9.37 -10.99 -9.79
N VAL A 325 -8.23 -11.20 -10.46
CA VAL A 325 -7.54 -10.18 -11.25
C VAL A 325 -6.70 -10.80 -12.38
N ALA A 326 -6.75 -10.20 -13.57
CA ALA A 326 -5.84 -10.45 -14.69
C ALA A 326 -5.07 -9.15 -14.98
N GLN A 327 -3.83 -9.04 -14.52
CA GLN A 327 -3.03 -7.81 -14.66
C GLN A 327 -1.62 -8.13 -15.14
N VAL A 328 -0.86 -8.86 -14.34
CA VAL A 328 0.52 -9.27 -14.64
C VAL A 328 0.72 -10.75 -14.35
N ILE A 329 1.54 -11.41 -15.17
CA ILE A 329 2.04 -12.75 -14.90
C ILE A 329 3.55 -12.79 -14.69
N ALA A 330 4.00 -13.81 -13.99
CA ALA A 330 5.36 -14.29 -13.99
C ALA A 330 5.47 -15.51 -14.91
N TYR A 331 6.36 -15.51 -15.91
CA TYR A 331 6.56 -16.70 -16.75
C TYR A 331 7.24 -17.82 -15.95
N PRO A 332 6.69 -19.05 -15.89
CA PRO A 332 7.34 -20.20 -15.26
C PRO A 332 8.75 -20.41 -15.77
N PHE A 333 9.72 -20.46 -14.86
CA PHE A 333 11.16 -20.58 -15.16
C PHE A 333 11.73 -19.47 -16.07
N GLY A 334 10.99 -18.36 -16.26
CA GLY A 334 11.34 -17.32 -17.23
C GLY A 334 11.25 -17.75 -18.70
N HIS A 335 10.67 -18.92 -19.00
CA HIS A 335 10.56 -19.42 -20.36
C HIS A 335 9.30 -18.87 -21.04
N TYR A 336 9.49 -18.13 -22.13
CA TYR A 336 8.41 -17.58 -22.94
C TYR A 336 8.80 -17.54 -24.43
N ASP A 337 7.79 -17.40 -25.29
CA ASP A 337 7.89 -17.19 -26.73
C ASP A 337 6.68 -16.40 -27.25
N ASP A 338 6.58 -16.19 -28.56
CA ASP A 338 5.47 -15.43 -29.16
C ASP A 338 4.09 -16.07 -28.90
N ARG A 339 4.03 -17.41 -28.84
CA ARG A 339 2.79 -18.13 -28.49
C ARG A 339 2.38 -17.85 -27.06
N SER A 340 3.37 -17.83 -26.15
CA SER A 340 3.18 -17.47 -24.76
C SER A 340 2.60 -16.06 -24.64
N LYS A 341 3.21 -15.06 -25.30
CA LYS A 341 2.71 -13.68 -25.31
C LYS A 341 1.28 -13.57 -25.86
N GLN A 342 0.98 -14.28 -26.94
CA GLN A 342 -0.36 -14.33 -27.50
C GLN A 342 -1.37 -14.88 -26.49
N GLY A 343 -1.05 -15.98 -25.80
CA GLY A 343 -1.91 -16.56 -24.78
C GLY A 343 -2.11 -15.63 -23.57
N VAL A 344 -1.06 -14.93 -23.12
CA VAL A 344 -1.15 -13.91 -22.06
C VAL A 344 -2.16 -12.82 -22.44
N ALA A 345 -2.02 -12.25 -23.65
CA ALA A 345 -2.91 -11.19 -24.13
C ALA A 345 -4.34 -11.69 -24.34
N GLN A 346 -4.53 -12.90 -24.85
CA GLN A 346 -5.85 -13.53 -25.02
C GLN A 346 -6.58 -13.72 -23.68
N ALA A 347 -5.85 -14.01 -22.60
CA ALA A 347 -6.41 -14.13 -21.25
C ALA A 347 -6.67 -12.78 -20.55
N GLY A 348 -6.39 -11.65 -21.22
CA GLY A 348 -6.68 -10.31 -20.69
C GLY A 348 -5.61 -9.74 -19.75
N PHE A 349 -4.44 -10.36 -19.64
CA PHE A 349 -3.30 -9.80 -18.91
C PHE A 349 -2.60 -8.76 -19.77
N THR A 350 -2.19 -7.63 -19.16
CA THR A 350 -1.53 -6.52 -19.87
C THR A 350 -0.01 -6.55 -19.74
N MET A 351 0.51 -7.30 -18.76
CA MET A 351 1.94 -7.41 -18.50
C MET A 351 2.39 -8.84 -18.21
N ALA A 352 3.68 -9.11 -18.45
CA ALA A 352 4.34 -10.33 -18.04
C ALA A 352 5.83 -10.08 -17.79
N ARG A 353 6.37 -10.64 -16.72
CA ARG A 353 7.79 -10.51 -16.36
C ARG A 353 8.58 -11.79 -16.63
N THR A 354 9.82 -11.63 -17.07
CA THR A 354 10.77 -12.71 -17.41
C THR A 354 11.75 -12.94 -16.25
N ILE A 355 12.89 -13.57 -16.51
CA ILE A 355 14.04 -13.62 -15.59
C ILE A 355 15.26 -12.86 -16.15
N ASP A 356 15.09 -12.17 -17.26
CA ASP A 356 16.17 -11.45 -17.92
C ASP A 356 16.58 -10.27 -17.05
N TRP A 357 17.88 -10.15 -16.81
CA TRP A 357 18.39 -9.11 -15.95
C TRP A 357 18.21 -7.72 -16.58
N GLY A 358 17.66 -6.77 -15.83
CA GLY A 358 17.59 -5.37 -16.25
C GLY A 358 16.52 -4.55 -15.54
N TYR A 359 16.21 -3.39 -16.14
CA TYR A 359 15.31 -2.39 -15.57
C TYR A 359 14.15 -2.09 -16.51
N VAL A 360 12.98 -1.82 -15.94
CA VAL A 360 11.85 -1.27 -16.68
C VAL A 360 12.11 0.20 -16.99
N LYS A 361 11.87 0.60 -18.23
CA LYS A 361 12.00 1.97 -18.72
C LYS A 361 10.81 2.30 -19.62
N PRO A 362 10.58 3.58 -19.98
CA PRO A 362 9.57 3.92 -20.96
C PRO A 362 9.79 3.14 -22.27
N GLY A 363 8.73 2.51 -22.78
CA GLY A 363 8.78 1.65 -23.96
C GLY A 363 9.33 0.23 -23.75
N THR A 364 9.61 -0.21 -22.52
CA THR A 364 9.88 -1.63 -22.24
C THR A 364 8.72 -2.51 -22.75
N ASP A 365 9.03 -3.67 -23.32
CA ASP A 365 8.01 -4.63 -23.74
C ASP A 365 7.20 -5.11 -22.53
N LYS A 366 5.91 -4.74 -22.47
CA LYS A 366 5.02 -5.07 -21.34
C LYS A 366 4.88 -6.56 -21.12
N LEU A 367 5.04 -7.39 -22.15
CA LEU A 367 4.97 -8.84 -22.06
C LEU A 367 6.36 -9.49 -21.92
N ALA A 368 7.39 -8.71 -21.58
CA ALA A 368 8.73 -9.20 -21.28
C ALA A 368 9.47 -8.24 -20.32
N LEU A 369 8.88 -7.95 -19.16
CA LEU A 369 9.50 -7.07 -18.16
C LEU A 369 10.77 -7.73 -17.58
N PRO A 370 11.92 -7.04 -17.58
CA PRO A 370 13.15 -7.54 -16.97
C PRO A 370 13.08 -7.42 -15.44
N VAL A 371 13.97 -8.15 -14.76
CA VAL A 371 14.02 -8.22 -13.30
C VAL A 371 15.46 -8.13 -12.78
N ILE A 372 15.60 -7.95 -11.48
CA ILE A 372 16.85 -8.15 -10.75
C ILE A 372 16.62 -9.33 -9.81
N ARG A 373 17.25 -10.47 -10.12
CA ARG A 373 17.14 -11.68 -9.30
C ARG A 373 17.93 -11.54 -8.02
N ILE A 374 17.28 -11.75 -6.88
CA ILE A 374 17.95 -11.81 -5.58
C ILE A 374 18.29 -13.27 -5.29
N ASN A 375 19.59 -13.56 -5.27
CA ASN A 375 20.09 -14.90 -5.00
C ASN A 375 20.49 -15.03 -3.54
N TYR A 376 20.66 -16.26 -3.08
CA TYR A 376 21.35 -16.50 -1.81
C TYR A 376 22.71 -15.81 -1.81
N GLY A 377 22.95 -14.99 -0.79
CA GLY A 377 24.21 -14.30 -0.59
C GLY A 377 24.40 -13.05 -1.44
N THR A 378 23.36 -12.52 -2.10
CA THR A 378 23.39 -11.17 -2.69
C THR A 378 23.71 -10.15 -1.58
N PRO A 379 24.90 -9.52 -1.61
CA PRO A 379 25.30 -8.59 -0.56
C PRO A 379 24.47 -7.29 -0.59
N LEU A 380 24.36 -6.61 0.55
CA LEU A 380 23.59 -5.36 0.64
C LEU A 380 24.16 -4.25 -0.26
N ASP A 381 25.47 -4.16 -0.44
CA ASP A 381 26.09 -3.17 -1.32
C ASP A 381 25.81 -3.45 -2.81
N GLU A 382 25.73 -4.72 -3.20
CA GLU A 382 25.23 -5.12 -4.52
C GLU A 382 23.76 -4.72 -4.68
N PHE A 383 22.92 -5.05 -3.69
CA PHE A 383 21.50 -4.68 -3.70
C PHE A 383 21.31 -3.16 -3.86
N ILE A 384 22.01 -2.36 -3.06
CA ILE A 384 21.94 -0.88 -3.11
C ILE A 384 22.31 -0.35 -4.50
N ARG A 385 23.37 -0.88 -5.10
CA ARG A 385 23.80 -0.50 -6.45
C ARG A 385 22.76 -0.87 -7.51
N ASP A 386 22.10 -2.00 -7.34
CA ASP A 386 21.09 -2.52 -8.26
C ASP A 386 19.74 -1.80 -8.14
N VAL A 387 19.39 -1.22 -6.98
CA VAL A 387 18.14 -0.46 -6.83
C VAL A 387 18.28 1.05 -7.08
N GLY A 388 19.52 1.57 -7.08
CA GLY A 388 19.81 3.01 -7.21
C GLY A 388 19.58 3.80 -5.93
#